data_AF-A0A5F2G721-F1
#
_entry.id   AF-A0A5F2G721-F1
#
_cell.length_a   1.000
_cell.length_b   1.000
_cell.length_c   1.000
_cell.angle_alpha   90.00
_cell.angle_beta   90.00
_cell.angle_gamma   90.00
#
_symmetry.space_group_name_H-M   'P 1'
#
loop_
_entity.id
_entity.type
_entity.pdbx_description
1 polymer ?
#
loop_
_entity_poly.entity_id
_entity_poly.type
_entity_poly.pdbx_seq_one_letter_code
_entity_poly.pdbx_strand_id
1 'polypeptide(L)' 'MSLEVRDIAGAPVVIGGGIAGLMTALHLAPEPVVLLTNAP' A
#
# COMPACT_ATOMS: atom_id res chain seq x y z
N MET A 1 -2.56 -13.23 -17.21
CA MET A 1 -2.09 -12.61 -15.95
C MET A 1 -0.61 -12.29 -16.15
N SER A 2 -0.27 -11.02 -16.36
CA SER A 2 1.13 -10.60 -16.49
C SER A 2 1.69 -10.37 -15.09
N LEU A 3 2.96 -10.71 -14.88
CA LEU A 3 3.68 -10.23 -13.71
C LEU A 3 3.91 -8.73 -13.86
N GLU A 4 3.37 -7.95 -12.93
CA GLU A 4 3.68 -6.52 -12.80
C GLU A 4 4.70 -6.36 -11.67
N VAL A 5 5.84 -5.74 -12.00
CA VAL A 5 6.89 -5.43 -11.05
C VAL A 5 7.08 -3.92 -11.08
N ARG A 6 6.96 -3.25 -9.92
CA ARG A 6 7.17 -1.81 -9.77
C ARG A 6 8.18 -1.56 -8.66
N ASP A 7 9.11 -0.64 -8.90
CA ASP A 7 9.95 -0.09 -7.84
C ASP A 7 9.11 0.85 -6.96
N ILE A 8 9.22 0.68 -5.64
CA ILE A 8 8.50 1.46 -4.63
C ILE A 8 9.43 2.41 -3.86
N ALA A 9 10.69 2.55 -4.28
CA ALA A 9 11.67 3.45 -3.70
C ALA A 9 11.84 3.29 -2.17
N GLY A 10 11.68 2.07 -1.66
CA GLY A 10 11.79 1.75 -0.24
C GLY A 10 10.59 2.17 0.62
N ALA A 11 9.48 2.60 0.02
CA ALA A 11 8.27 2.96 0.75
C ALA A 11 7.71 1.76 1.55
N PRO A 12 7.19 1.97 2.78
CA PRO A 12 6.48 0.94 3.52
C PRO A 12 5.26 0.42 2.74
N VAL A 13 4.96 -0.87 2.92
CA VAL A 13 3.83 -1.55 2.27
C VAL A 13 2.80 -1.94 3.31
N VAL A 14 1.55 -1.48 3.12
CA VAL A 14 0.39 -1.88 3.90
C VAL A 14 -0.48 -2.82 3.05
N ILE A 15 -0.81 -3.99 3.59
CA ILE A 15 -1.62 -5.01 2.89
C ILE A 15 -3.03 -5.04 3.48
N GLY A 16 -4.03 -4.82 2.63
CA GLY A 16 -5.45 -4.83 2.98
C GLY A 16 -6.10 -3.44 2.98
N GLY A 17 -7.24 -3.31 2.28
CA GLY A 17 -7.97 -2.05 2.11
C GLY A 17 -9.08 -1.78 3.13
N GLY A 18 -9.07 -2.49 4.26
CA GLY A 18 -10.00 -2.26 5.36
C GLY A 18 -9.66 -1.00 6.17
N ILE A 19 -10.50 -0.65 7.15
CA ILE A 19 -10.30 0.57 7.95
C ILE A 19 -8.95 0.59 8.67
N ALA A 20 -8.48 -0.54 9.19
CA ALA A 20 -7.17 -0.61 9.83
C ALA A 20 -6.03 -0.27 8.87
N GLY A 21 -6.02 -0.87 7.67
CA GLY A 21 -4.99 -0.61 6.66
C GLY A 21 -5.01 0.85 6.16
N LEU A 22 -6.21 1.41 5.96
CA LEU A 22 -6.35 2.81 5.59
C LEU A 22 -5.86 3.76 6.69
N MET A 23 -6.23 3.52 7.94
CA MET A 23 -5.79 4.34 9.07
C MET A 23 -4.29 4.25 9.28
N THR A 24 -3.68 3.07 9.08
CA THR A 24 -2.22 2.92 9.10
C THR A 24 -1.57 3.70 7.97
N ALA A 25 -2.08 3.62 6.73
CA ALA A 25 -1.53 4.37 5.61
C ALA A 25 -1.63 5.89 5.82
N LEU A 26 -2.74 6.38 6.35
CA LEU A 26 -2.92 7.79 6.70
C LEU A 26 -2.04 8.23 7.86
N HIS A 27 -1.82 7.36 8.85
CA HIS A 27 -0.92 7.64 9.96
C HIS A 27 0.54 7.77 9.53
N LEU A 28 0.94 7.05 8.48
CA LEU A 28 2.27 7.14 7.88
C LEU A 28 2.41 8.35 6.93
N ALA A 29 1.35 9.09 6.64
CA ALA A 29 1.42 10.29 5.82
C ALA A 29 2.06 11.46 6.63
N PRO A 30 2.82 12.37 5.99
CA PRO A 30 2.94 12.58 4.54
C PRO A 30 3.98 11.70 3.83
N GLU A 31 4.73 10.88 4.54
CA GLU A 31 5.73 10.01 3.93
C GLU A 31 5.07 9.03 2.94
N PRO A 32 5.72 8.73 1.79
CA PRO A 32 5.15 7.82 0.79
C PRO A 32 4.89 6.42 1.38
N VAL A 33 3.71 5.85 1.09
CA VAL A 33 3.30 4.50 1.50
C VAL A 33 2.57 3.81 0.35
N VAL A 34 2.78 2.50 0.19
CA VAL A 34 2.08 1.66 -0.79
C VAL A 34 0.96 0.91 -0.08
N LEU A 35 -0.28 1.11 -0.52
CA LEU A 35 -1.43 0.33 -0.07
C LEU A 35 -1.77 -0.74 -1.12
N LEU A 36 -1.57 -2.00 -0.78
CA LEU A 36 -1.92 -3.14 -1.62
C LEU A 36 -3.24 -3.74 -1.16
N THR A 37 -4.25 -3.72 -2.03
CA THR A 37 -5.57 -4.28 -1.74
C THR A 37 -5.90 -5.37 -2.75
N ASN A 38 -6.74 -6.32 -2.33
CA ASN A 38 -7.32 -7.27 -3.27
C ASN A 38 -8.47 -6.57 -4.00
N ALA A 39 -8.43 -6.56 -5.32
CA ALA A 39 -9.51 -6.16 -6.21
C ALA A 39 -9.76 -7.31 -7.20
N PRO A 40 -10.99 -7.49 -7.72
CA PRO A 40 -11.21 -8.40 -8.84
C PRO A 40 -10.42 -7.98 -10.08
#